data_AF-A0A9D6BJR8-F1
#
_entry.id   AF-A0A9D6BJR8-F1
#
_cell.length_a   1.000
_cell.length_b   1.000
_cell.length_c   1.000
_cell.angle_alpha   90.00
_cell.angle_beta   90.00
_cell.angle_gamma   90.00
#
_symmetry.space_group_name_H-M   'P 1'
#
loop_
_entity.id
_entity.type
_entity.pdbx_description
1 polymer ?
#
loop_
_entity_poly.entity_id
_entity_poly.type
_entity_poly.pdbx_seq_one_letter_code
_entity_poly.pdbx_strand_id
1 'polypeptide(L)'
;RAELQQQLSASARRALDLFAGAVVAREGAPATGGLQALSDFIEVAVPAAQREPASATLVRILNGALFELLNLSRERAGQPALSPDVEATRDFMTQAVLSLSDAFFYPVPVLLTLEGFVPKQASVFQVTRTPGRNVVYLGCVLLIVGVFAMLYIRERRLWVWLQDDGAGGTRLKMALSSTRQTLDTDREFNRLRETLLGAAPVSASTPAGGA
;
A
#
# COMPACT_ATOMS: atom_id res chain seq x y z
N ARG A 1 -18.27 -32.95 -43.43
CA ARG A 1 -17.81 -31.97 -42.39
C ARG A 1 -18.71 -30.73 -42.36
N ALA A 2 -19.00 -30.10 -43.49
CA ALA A 2 -19.93 -28.96 -43.57
C ALA A 2 -21.35 -29.28 -43.05
N GLU A 3 -21.88 -30.45 -43.36
CA GLU A 3 -23.23 -30.86 -42.92
C GLU A 3 -23.34 -30.99 -41.39
N LEU A 4 -22.32 -31.55 -40.72
CA LEU A 4 -22.26 -31.65 -39.26
C LEU A 4 -22.16 -30.27 -38.60
N GLN A 5 -21.40 -29.35 -39.20
CA GLN A 5 -21.32 -27.95 -38.77
C GLN A 5 -22.67 -27.25 -38.91
N GLN A 6 -23.40 -27.48 -40.01
CA GLN A 6 -24.74 -26.92 -40.20
C GLN A 6 -25.72 -27.44 -39.14
N GLN A 7 -25.72 -28.75 -38.87
CA GLN A 7 -26.56 -29.34 -37.83
C GLN A 7 -26.25 -28.80 -36.42
N LEU A 8 -24.97 -28.66 -36.07
CA LEU A 8 -24.54 -28.05 -34.82
C LEU A 8 -24.95 -26.58 -34.73
N SER A 9 -24.77 -25.81 -35.80
CA SER A 9 -25.16 -24.40 -35.83
C SER A 9 -26.67 -24.21 -35.67
N ALA A 10 -27.47 -25.06 -36.31
CA ALA A 10 -28.93 -25.05 -36.18
C ALA A 10 -29.37 -25.41 -34.76
N SER A 11 -28.70 -26.38 -34.14
CA SER A 11 -28.98 -26.82 -32.76
C SER A 11 -28.60 -25.75 -31.74
N ALA A 12 -27.43 -25.13 -31.89
CA ALA A 12 -26.97 -24.02 -31.05
C ALA A 12 -27.89 -22.80 -31.19
N ARG A 13 -28.28 -22.45 -32.42
CA ARG A 13 -29.23 -21.37 -32.67
C ARG A 13 -30.58 -21.64 -31.99
N ARG A 14 -31.13 -22.84 -32.14
CA ARG A 14 -32.39 -23.22 -31.48
C ARG A 14 -32.28 -23.15 -29.95
N ALA A 15 -31.17 -23.62 -29.37
CA ALA A 15 -30.94 -23.54 -27.94
C ALA A 15 -30.90 -22.09 -27.45
N LEU A 16 -30.22 -21.20 -28.18
CA LEU A 16 -30.18 -19.77 -27.90
C LEU A 16 -31.55 -19.11 -28.06
N ASP A 17 -32.30 -19.43 -29.12
CA ASP A 17 -33.64 -18.88 -29.38
C ASP A 17 -34.63 -19.27 -28.28
N LEU A 18 -34.57 -20.52 -27.80
CA LEU A 18 -35.35 -20.99 -26.65
C LEU A 18 -34.94 -20.28 -25.37
N PHE A 19 -33.64 -20.22 -25.09
CA PHE A 19 -33.11 -19.57 -23.89
C PHE A 19 -33.41 -18.06 -23.86
N ALA A 20 -33.41 -17.39 -25.01
CA ALA A 20 -33.77 -15.98 -25.14
C ALA A 20 -35.29 -15.72 -25.07
N GLY A 21 -36.12 -16.76 -24.98
CA GLY A 21 -37.59 -16.62 -25.02
C GLY A 21 -38.12 -16.15 -26.39
N ALA A 22 -37.33 -16.25 -27.46
CA ALA A 22 -37.73 -15.88 -28.81
C ALA A 22 -38.64 -16.94 -29.48
N VAL A 23 -38.59 -18.18 -28.97
CA VAL A 23 -39.41 -19.30 -29.42
C VAL A 23 -40.11 -19.91 -28.22
N VAL A 24 -41.42 -20.16 -28.36
CA VAL A 24 -42.21 -20.81 -27.31
C VAL A 24 -41.93 -22.31 -27.32
N ALA A 25 -41.52 -22.85 -26.17
CA ALA A 25 -41.20 -24.26 -26.02
C ALA A 25 -42.43 -25.19 -26.11
N ARG A 26 -43.60 -24.69 -25.75
CA ARG A 26 -44.88 -25.42 -25.73
C ARG A 26 -45.99 -24.53 -26.32
N GLU A 27 -46.62 -24.98 -27.39
CA GLU A 27 -47.74 -24.24 -28.01
C GLU A 27 -48.85 -24.00 -26.98
N GLY A 28 -49.30 -22.74 -26.85
CA GLY A 28 -50.32 -22.33 -25.89
C GLY A 28 -49.84 -22.00 -24.48
N ALA A 29 -48.54 -22.19 -24.18
CA ALA A 29 -47.92 -21.71 -22.94
C ALA A 29 -47.43 -20.25 -23.09
N PRO A 30 -47.35 -19.47 -22.01
CA PRO A 30 -46.67 -18.17 -22.04
C PRO A 30 -45.22 -18.35 -22.49
N ALA A 31 -44.68 -17.39 -23.24
CA ALA A 31 -43.28 -17.39 -23.65
C ALA A 31 -42.38 -17.22 -22.42
N THR A 32 -41.96 -18.32 -21.83
CA THR A 32 -40.92 -18.39 -20.80
C THR A 32 -39.57 -18.44 -21.50
N GLY A 33 -38.61 -17.65 -21.01
CA GLY A 33 -37.20 -17.74 -21.40
C GLY A 33 -36.36 -18.47 -20.37
N GLY A 34 -35.05 -18.47 -20.54
CA GLY A 34 -34.09 -19.06 -19.62
C GLY A 34 -34.04 -20.60 -19.65
N LEU A 35 -33.57 -21.19 -18.56
CA LEU A 35 -33.43 -22.65 -18.41
C LEU A 35 -34.79 -23.38 -18.34
N GLN A 36 -35.87 -22.68 -17.96
CA GLN A 36 -37.21 -23.25 -17.94
C GLN A 36 -37.71 -23.57 -19.35
N ALA A 37 -37.53 -22.64 -20.29
CA ALA A 37 -37.89 -22.83 -21.70
C ALA A 37 -37.20 -24.07 -22.30
N LEU A 38 -35.95 -24.28 -21.91
CA LEU A 38 -35.18 -25.42 -22.35
C LEU A 38 -35.72 -26.74 -21.80
N SER A 39 -36.09 -26.75 -20.52
CA SER A 39 -36.71 -27.91 -19.86
C SER A 39 -38.04 -28.26 -20.52
N ASP A 40 -38.91 -27.26 -20.73
CA ASP A 40 -40.22 -27.45 -21.37
C ASP A 40 -40.08 -28.02 -22.79
N PHE A 41 -39.07 -27.54 -23.55
CA PHE A 41 -38.79 -28.04 -24.89
C PHE A 41 -38.34 -29.50 -24.87
N ILE A 42 -37.46 -29.88 -23.95
CA ILE A 42 -36.98 -31.26 -23.81
C ILE A 42 -38.11 -32.21 -23.44
N GLU A 43 -39.04 -31.79 -22.58
CA GLU A 43 -40.21 -32.59 -22.21
C GLU A 43 -41.11 -32.91 -23.41
N VAL A 44 -41.29 -31.94 -24.31
CA VAL A 44 -42.16 -32.04 -25.49
C VAL A 44 -41.46 -32.78 -26.63
N ALA A 45 -40.19 -32.46 -26.90
CA ALA A 45 -39.46 -32.93 -28.06
C ALA A 45 -38.75 -34.28 -27.85
N VAL A 46 -38.46 -34.68 -26.60
CA VAL A 46 -37.61 -35.84 -26.30
C VAL A 46 -38.37 -36.90 -25.47
N PRO A 47 -38.37 -38.19 -25.90
CA PRO A 47 -38.94 -39.29 -25.11
C PRO A 47 -38.28 -39.44 -23.74
N ALA A 48 -39.06 -39.86 -22.73
CA ALA A 48 -38.63 -39.92 -21.33
C ALA A 48 -37.29 -40.66 -21.11
N ALA A 49 -37.06 -41.76 -21.82
CA ALA A 49 -35.83 -42.55 -21.72
C ALA A 49 -34.56 -41.82 -22.18
N GLN A 50 -34.67 -40.74 -22.95
CA GLN A 50 -33.54 -40.00 -23.54
C GLN A 50 -33.42 -38.56 -23.01
N ARG A 51 -34.30 -38.13 -22.09
CA ARG A 51 -34.33 -36.74 -21.62
C ARG A 51 -33.05 -36.32 -20.91
N GLU A 52 -32.52 -37.14 -20.03
CA GLU A 52 -31.29 -36.82 -19.29
C GLU A 52 -30.08 -36.61 -20.23
N PRO A 53 -29.69 -37.56 -21.11
CA PRO A 53 -28.55 -37.36 -22.00
C PRO A 53 -28.79 -36.24 -23.04
N ALA A 54 -30.03 -36.07 -23.52
CA ALA A 54 -30.38 -34.97 -24.41
C ALA A 54 -30.23 -33.62 -23.70
N SER A 55 -30.72 -33.49 -22.46
CA SER A 55 -30.62 -32.27 -21.66
C SER A 55 -29.16 -31.87 -21.39
N ALA A 56 -28.32 -32.83 -20.98
CA ALA A 56 -26.90 -32.60 -20.73
C ALA A 56 -26.17 -32.11 -21.99
N THR A 57 -26.49 -32.70 -23.14
CA THR A 57 -25.92 -32.29 -24.43
C THR A 57 -26.36 -30.88 -24.81
N LEU A 58 -27.64 -30.58 -24.64
CA LEU A 58 -28.22 -29.30 -25.03
C LEU A 58 -27.72 -28.16 -24.15
N VAL A 59 -27.63 -28.37 -22.83
CA VAL A 59 -27.04 -27.42 -21.87
C VAL A 59 -25.56 -27.18 -22.19
N ARG A 60 -24.80 -28.24 -22.55
CA ARG A 60 -23.40 -28.10 -22.96
C ARG A 60 -23.24 -27.27 -24.23
N ILE A 61 -24.10 -27.48 -25.23
CA ILE A 61 -24.11 -26.68 -26.47
C ILE A 61 -24.45 -25.22 -26.15
N LEU A 62 -25.47 -24.99 -25.31
CA LEU A 62 -25.88 -23.65 -24.89
C LEU A 62 -24.74 -22.92 -24.17
N ASN A 63 -24.12 -23.53 -23.16
CA ASN A 63 -23.02 -22.92 -22.41
C ASN A 63 -21.81 -22.62 -23.30
N GLY A 64 -21.49 -23.52 -24.24
CA GLY A 64 -20.44 -23.28 -25.23
C GLY A 64 -20.76 -22.10 -26.14
N ALA A 65 -22.00 -22.00 -26.63
CA ALA A 65 -22.44 -20.90 -27.48
C ALA A 65 -22.45 -19.56 -26.72
N LEU A 66 -22.91 -19.54 -25.47
CA LEU A 66 -22.91 -18.34 -24.62
C LEU A 66 -21.49 -17.87 -24.29
N PHE A 67 -20.55 -18.81 -24.09
CA PHE A 67 -19.14 -18.47 -23.87
C PHE A 67 -18.51 -17.79 -25.09
N GLU A 68 -18.72 -18.34 -26.29
CA GLU A 68 -18.25 -17.71 -27.52
C GLU A 68 -18.92 -16.34 -27.75
N LEU A 69 -20.21 -16.23 -27.43
CA LEU A 69 -20.95 -14.97 -27.51
C LEU A 69 -20.40 -13.91 -26.55
N LEU A 70 -20.02 -14.31 -25.33
CA LEU A 70 -19.33 -13.45 -24.38
C LEU A 70 -17.99 -12.96 -24.94
N ASN A 71 -17.15 -13.86 -25.45
CA ASN A 71 -15.85 -13.48 -26.01
C ASN A 71 -15.99 -12.55 -27.22
N LEU A 72 -16.98 -12.78 -28.09
CA LEU A 72 -17.29 -11.90 -29.20
C LEU A 72 -17.80 -10.53 -28.73
N SER A 73 -18.56 -10.46 -27.63
CA SER A 73 -18.95 -9.18 -27.03
C SER A 73 -17.75 -8.42 -26.46
N ARG A 74 -16.78 -9.13 -25.87
CA ARG A 74 -15.55 -8.56 -25.32
C ARG A 74 -14.62 -8.03 -26.41
N GLU A 75 -14.48 -8.78 -27.50
CA GLU A 75 -13.74 -8.35 -28.69
C GLU A 75 -14.30 -7.03 -29.25
N ARG A 76 -15.63 -6.94 -29.39
CA ARG A 76 -16.30 -5.70 -29.82
C ARG A 76 -16.08 -4.52 -28.86
N ALA A 77 -15.88 -4.80 -27.58
CA ALA A 77 -15.57 -3.82 -26.55
C ALA A 77 -14.05 -3.53 -26.42
N GLY A 78 -13.20 -4.12 -27.26
CA GLY A 78 -11.74 -3.98 -27.19
C GLY A 78 -11.12 -4.64 -25.96
N GLN A 79 -11.82 -5.58 -25.31
CA GLN A 79 -11.37 -6.32 -24.15
C GLN A 79 -10.72 -7.66 -24.54
N PRO A 80 -9.76 -8.18 -23.75
CA PRO A 80 -9.15 -9.47 -24.02
C PRO A 80 -10.16 -10.61 -23.85
N ALA A 81 -10.05 -11.64 -24.70
CA ALA A 81 -10.84 -12.86 -24.59
C ALA A 81 -10.58 -13.57 -23.25
N LEU A 82 -11.63 -14.17 -22.70
CA LEU A 82 -11.53 -15.01 -21.51
C LEU A 82 -11.15 -16.43 -21.91
N SER A 83 -10.36 -17.10 -21.07
CA SER A 83 -10.04 -18.51 -21.22
C SER A 83 -10.97 -19.36 -20.35
N PRO A 84 -11.51 -20.47 -20.87
CA PRO A 84 -12.33 -21.40 -20.09
C PRO A 84 -11.53 -22.18 -19.04
N ASP A 85 -10.19 -22.09 -19.05
CA ASP A 85 -9.31 -22.76 -18.09
C ASP A 85 -9.23 -22.04 -16.74
N VAL A 86 -9.64 -20.76 -16.70
CA VAL A 86 -9.60 -19.93 -15.51
C VAL A 86 -10.86 -20.18 -14.67
N GLU A 87 -10.68 -20.56 -13.40
CA GLU A 87 -11.78 -20.85 -12.47
C GLU A 87 -12.76 -19.67 -12.34
N ALA A 88 -12.25 -18.45 -12.18
CA ALA A 88 -13.08 -17.24 -12.13
C ALA A 88 -13.95 -17.03 -13.39
N THR A 89 -13.50 -17.49 -14.56
CA THR A 89 -14.30 -17.42 -15.79
C THR A 89 -15.45 -18.43 -15.75
N ARG A 90 -15.20 -19.64 -15.22
CA ARG A 90 -16.23 -20.67 -15.07
C ARG A 90 -17.29 -20.25 -14.06
N ASP A 91 -16.86 -19.66 -12.95
CA ASP A 91 -17.77 -19.15 -11.91
C ASP A 91 -18.62 -18.01 -12.46
N PHE A 92 -18.01 -17.05 -13.15
CA PHE A 92 -18.72 -15.97 -13.82
C PHE A 92 -19.74 -16.50 -14.83
N MET A 93 -19.35 -17.44 -15.69
CA MET A 93 -20.27 -18.04 -16.67
C MET A 93 -21.45 -18.73 -16.01
N THR A 94 -21.21 -19.49 -14.93
CA THR A 94 -22.28 -20.18 -14.19
C THR A 94 -23.27 -19.16 -13.60
N GLN A 95 -22.76 -18.11 -12.96
CA GLN A 95 -23.60 -17.04 -12.40
C GLN A 95 -24.31 -16.22 -13.48
N ALA A 96 -23.65 -15.95 -14.61
CA ALA A 96 -24.24 -15.21 -15.73
C ALA A 96 -25.40 -15.97 -16.37
N VAL A 97 -25.27 -17.28 -16.58
CA VAL A 97 -26.34 -18.12 -17.13
C VAL A 97 -27.55 -18.16 -16.20
N LEU A 98 -27.31 -18.37 -14.91
CA LEU A 98 -28.38 -18.38 -13.89
C LEU A 98 -29.07 -17.03 -13.80
N SER A 99 -28.30 -15.94 -13.66
CA SER A 99 -28.88 -14.58 -13.56
C SER A 99 -29.64 -14.16 -14.82
N LEU A 100 -29.18 -14.54 -16.01
CA LEU A 100 -29.89 -14.28 -17.26
C LEU A 100 -31.18 -15.09 -17.39
N SER A 101 -31.21 -16.33 -16.86
CA SER A 101 -32.43 -17.11 -16.73
C SER A 101 -33.41 -16.47 -15.75
N ASP A 102 -32.92 -16.00 -14.59
CA ASP A 102 -33.74 -15.36 -13.56
C ASP A 102 -34.29 -14.00 -14.01
N ALA A 103 -33.60 -13.31 -14.94
CA ALA A 103 -34.05 -12.05 -15.51
C ALA A 103 -35.43 -12.16 -16.20
N PHE A 104 -35.81 -13.34 -16.72
CA PHE A 104 -37.14 -13.56 -17.29
C PHE A 104 -38.26 -13.57 -16.24
N PHE A 105 -37.92 -13.85 -14.98
CA PHE A 105 -38.86 -13.82 -13.85
C PHE A 105 -38.88 -12.46 -13.15
N TYR A 106 -38.07 -11.51 -13.61
CA TYR A 106 -38.00 -10.18 -13.00
C TYR A 106 -39.22 -9.32 -13.40
N PRO A 107 -40.09 -8.94 -12.44
CA PRO A 107 -41.40 -8.36 -12.75
C PRO A 107 -41.35 -6.87 -13.13
N VAL A 108 -40.22 -6.18 -12.92
CA VAL A 108 -40.10 -4.73 -13.09
C VAL A 108 -39.40 -4.41 -14.41
N PRO A 109 -39.90 -3.45 -15.22
CA PRO A 109 -39.30 -3.11 -16.51
C PRO A 109 -38.00 -2.29 -16.42
N VAL A 110 -37.42 -2.15 -15.22
CA VAL A 110 -36.25 -1.29 -14.97
C VAL A 110 -35.17 -2.12 -14.30
N LEU A 111 -33.99 -2.18 -14.93
CA LEU A 111 -32.79 -2.79 -14.36
C LEU A 111 -31.87 -1.69 -13.82
N LEU A 112 -31.68 -1.64 -12.50
CA LEU A 112 -30.70 -0.74 -11.89
C LEU A 112 -29.33 -1.42 -11.93
N THR A 113 -28.43 -0.92 -12.76
CA THR A 113 -27.04 -1.40 -12.83
C THR A 113 -26.11 -0.40 -12.17
N LEU A 114 -25.02 -0.90 -11.60
CA LEU A 114 -23.99 -0.04 -11.04
C LEU A 114 -23.08 0.45 -12.16
N GLU A 115 -23.14 1.75 -12.49
CA GLU A 115 -22.30 2.35 -13.54
C GLU A 115 -20.81 2.33 -13.15
N GLY A 116 -20.52 2.42 -11.85
CA GLY A 116 -19.16 2.32 -11.33
C GLY A 116 -19.14 2.10 -9.83
N PHE A 117 -18.27 1.19 -9.40
CA PHE A 117 -17.89 1.07 -8.00
C PHE A 117 -16.51 1.68 -7.85
N VAL A 118 -16.41 2.85 -7.21
CA VAL A 118 -15.14 3.34 -6.69
C VAL A 118 -15.04 2.81 -5.26
N PRO A 119 -14.32 1.71 -5.00
CA PRO A 119 -14.15 1.21 -3.64
C PRO A 119 -13.40 2.26 -2.82
N LYS A 120 -14.13 3.12 -2.11
CA LYS A 120 -13.56 3.89 -1.01
C LYS A 120 -13.43 2.93 0.16
N GLN A 121 -12.32 2.20 0.19
CA GLN A 121 -11.89 1.49 1.38
C GLN A 121 -11.61 2.55 2.44
N ALA A 122 -12.64 2.89 3.21
CA ALA A 122 -12.48 3.50 4.52
C ALA A 122 -11.86 2.43 5.41
N SER A 123 -10.58 2.13 5.18
CA SER A 123 -9.78 1.51 6.21
C SER A 123 -9.79 2.54 7.33
N VAL A 124 -10.51 2.22 8.40
CA VAL A 124 -10.43 2.95 9.67
C VAL A 124 -9.06 2.62 10.28
N PHE A 125 -7.99 2.90 9.53
CA PHE A 125 -6.71 3.23 10.11
C PHE A 125 -6.99 4.49 10.89
N GLN A 126 -7.31 4.32 12.17
CA GLN A 126 -7.27 5.40 13.14
C GLN A 126 -5.80 5.81 13.26
N VAL A 127 -5.31 6.54 12.26
CA VAL A 127 -4.13 7.38 12.42
C VAL A 127 -4.58 8.48 13.34
N THR A 128 -4.54 8.21 14.64
CA THR A 128 -4.66 9.22 15.68
C THR A 128 -3.52 10.20 15.43
N ARG A 129 -3.82 11.27 14.69
CA ARG A 129 -2.89 12.37 14.45
C ARG A 129 -2.77 13.10 15.78
N THR A 130 -1.95 12.60 16.70
CA THR A 130 -1.77 13.19 18.02
C THR A 130 -1.11 14.57 17.84
N PRO A 131 -1.85 15.69 18.05
CA PRO A 131 -1.40 17.03 17.68
C PRO A 131 -0.35 17.63 18.64
N GLY A 132 0.45 16.79 19.29
CA GLY A 132 1.53 17.18 20.21
C GLY A 132 2.85 16.43 19.98
N ARG A 133 2.90 15.46 19.06
CA ARG A 133 4.09 14.63 18.84
C ARG A 133 5.35 15.45 18.51
N ASN A 134 5.21 16.45 17.66
CA ASN A 134 6.34 17.29 17.25
C ASN A 134 6.87 18.17 18.40
N VAL A 135 5.99 18.63 19.29
CA VAL A 135 6.36 19.44 20.46
C VAL A 135 7.14 18.60 21.47
N VAL A 136 6.72 17.35 21.69
CA VAL A 136 7.43 16.41 22.58
C VAL A 136 8.83 16.09 22.03
N TYR A 137 8.96 15.80 20.74
CA TYR A 137 10.27 15.56 20.12
C TYR A 137 11.19 16.78 20.19
N LEU A 138 10.65 17.98 19.94
CA LEU A 138 11.41 19.22 20.10
C LEU A 138 11.91 19.37 21.54
N GLY A 139 11.05 19.06 22.53
CA GLY A 139 11.42 19.04 23.95
C GLY A 139 12.54 18.05 24.26
N CYS A 140 12.45 16.81 23.77
CA CYS A 140 13.50 15.80 23.95
C CYS A 140 14.85 16.26 23.37
N VAL A 141 14.86 16.85 22.17
CA VAL A 141 16.08 17.39 21.54
C VAL A 141 16.67 18.52 22.39
N LEU A 142 15.84 19.45 22.84
CA LEU A 142 16.28 20.60 23.64
C LEU A 142 16.83 20.16 25.01
N LEU A 143 16.29 19.09 25.60
CA LEU A 143 16.80 18.47 26.82
C LEU A 143 18.20 17.88 26.62
N ILE A 144 18.40 17.13 25.54
CA ILE A 144 19.71 16.55 25.18
C ILE A 144 20.74 17.68 25.01
N VAL A 145 20.39 18.72 24.25
CA VAL A 145 21.25 19.89 24.04
C VAL A 145 21.56 20.60 25.36
N GLY A 146 20.57 20.78 26.24
CA GLY A 146 20.77 21.40 27.56
C GLY A 146 21.75 20.63 28.45
N VAL A 147 21.66 19.30 28.48
CA VAL A 147 22.60 18.44 29.22
C VAL A 147 24.01 18.54 28.62
N PHE A 148 24.14 18.50 27.29
CA PHE A 148 25.44 18.69 26.65
C PHE A 148 26.02 20.09 26.90
N ALA A 149 25.19 21.13 26.82
CA ALA A 149 25.60 22.50 27.12
C ALA A 149 26.08 22.63 28.57
N MET A 150 25.38 22.04 29.54
CA MET A 150 25.81 22.04 30.94
C MET A 150 27.15 21.31 31.15
N LEU A 151 27.40 20.22 30.41
CA LEU A 151 28.66 19.47 30.51
C LEU A 151 29.82 20.15 29.77
N TYR A 152 29.54 20.88 28.68
CA TYR A 152 30.58 21.42 27.79
C TYR A 152 30.88 22.89 28.02
N ILE A 153 29.89 23.69 28.46
CA ILE A 153 30.10 25.09 28.86
C ILE A 153 30.81 25.08 30.21
N ARG A 154 32.13 25.32 30.17
CA ARG A 154 32.96 25.45 31.37
C ARG A 154 33.14 26.93 31.68
N GLU A 155 32.87 27.32 32.92
CA GLU A 155 33.37 28.60 33.43
C GLU A 155 34.89 28.52 33.59
N ARG A 156 35.62 29.39 32.87
CA ARG A 156 37.08 29.57 33.02
C ARG A 156 37.34 30.98 33.53
N ARG A 157 37.96 31.10 34.72
CA ARG A 157 38.37 32.39 35.29
C ARG A 157 39.89 32.54 35.19
N LEU A 158 40.33 33.51 34.41
CA LEU A 158 41.73 33.88 34.24
C LEU A 158 42.00 35.18 35.00
N TRP A 159 42.96 35.18 35.92
CA TRP A 159 43.41 36.36 36.63
C TRP A 159 44.81 36.73 36.15
N VAL A 160 44.99 37.94 35.63
CA VAL A 160 46.28 38.47 35.18
C VAL A 160 46.63 39.67 36.03
N TRP A 161 47.76 39.60 36.73
CA TRP A 161 48.28 40.68 37.56
C TRP A 161 49.58 41.18 36.95
N LEU A 162 49.60 42.46 36.56
CA LEU A 162 50.80 43.15 36.10
C LEU A 162 51.46 43.90 37.27
N GLN A 163 52.74 43.64 37.52
CA GLN A 163 53.56 44.31 38.54
C GLN A 163 54.77 44.96 37.84
N ASP A 164 55.09 46.19 38.19
CA ASP A 164 56.27 46.87 37.64
C ASP A 164 57.53 46.36 38.35
N ASP A 165 58.55 45.94 37.59
CA ASP A 165 59.86 45.55 38.12
C ASP A 165 60.78 46.74 37.84
N GLY A 166 61.13 47.49 38.89
CA GLY A 166 61.69 48.85 38.87
C GLY A 166 63.03 49.08 38.13
N ALA A 167 63.36 48.26 37.15
CA ALA A 167 64.42 48.42 36.15
C ALA A 167 63.86 48.46 34.71
N GLY A 168 62.64 48.99 34.52
CA GLY A 168 62.08 49.26 33.19
C GLY A 168 61.43 48.06 32.47
N GLY A 169 61.03 47.03 33.22
CA GLY A 169 60.33 45.86 32.68
C GLY A 169 59.05 45.52 33.46
N THR A 170 58.01 45.07 32.77
CA THR A 170 56.75 44.67 33.41
C THR A 170 56.78 43.19 33.79
N ARG A 171 56.69 42.86 35.08
CA ARG A 171 56.57 41.49 35.58
C ARG A 171 55.09 41.07 35.57
N LEU A 172 54.71 40.23 34.60
CA LEU A 172 53.39 39.59 34.57
C LEU A 172 53.36 38.36 35.49
N LYS A 173 52.37 38.32 36.40
CA LYS A 173 51.98 37.10 37.13
C LYS A 173 50.59 36.69 36.69
N MET A 174 50.46 35.45 36.22
CA MET A 174 49.19 34.87 35.80
C MET A 174 48.80 33.74 36.75
N ALA A 175 47.54 33.72 37.17
CA ALA A 175 46.95 32.62 37.93
C ALA A 175 45.66 32.16 37.25
N LEU A 176 45.56 30.85 36.99
CA LEU A 176 44.39 30.22 36.41
C LEU A 176 43.77 29.30 37.47
N SER A 177 42.45 29.39 37.67
CA SER A 177 41.71 28.45 38.50
C SER A 177 40.60 27.80 37.67
N SER A 178 40.55 26.47 37.67
CA SER A 178 39.56 25.66 36.97
C SER A 178 39.09 24.51 37.85
N THR A 179 37.78 24.31 37.94
CA THR A 179 37.14 23.32 38.83
C THR A 179 37.38 21.86 38.41
N ARG A 180 37.84 21.60 37.19
CA ARG A 180 38.35 20.28 36.76
C ARG A 180 39.65 20.45 35.97
N GLN A 181 40.69 19.73 36.39
CA GLN A 181 42.01 19.72 35.77
C GLN A 181 42.02 18.71 34.62
N THR A 182 42.11 19.20 33.38
CA THR A 182 42.25 18.37 32.17
C THR A 182 43.44 18.87 31.38
N LEU A 183 44.20 17.96 30.75
CA LEU A 183 45.45 18.19 30.02
C LEU A 183 45.44 19.34 29.00
N ASP A 184 44.27 19.68 28.44
CA ASP A 184 44.14 20.84 27.52
C ASP A 184 44.24 22.20 28.22
N THR A 185 43.87 22.28 29.50
CA THR A 185 43.99 23.50 30.29
C THR A 185 45.45 23.87 30.52
N ASP A 186 46.32 22.88 30.73
CA ASP A 186 47.76 23.08 30.92
C ASP A 186 48.45 23.48 29.61
N ARG A 187 48.01 22.91 28.48
CA ARG A 187 48.51 23.28 27.14
C ARG A 187 48.15 24.69 26.73
N GLU A 188 46.90 25.11 26.97
CA GLU A 188 46.47 26.49 26.72
C GLU A 188 47.16 27.48 27.66
N PHE A 189 47.35 27.12 28.94
CA PHE A 189 48.11 27.95 29.89
C PHE A 189 49.57 28.10 29.49
N ASN A 190 50.22 27.02 29.01
CA ASN A 190 51.59 27.09 28.50
C ASN A 190 51.68 27.94 27.22
N ARG A 191 50.72 27.84 26.30
CA ARG A 191 50.64 28.73 25.13
C ARG A 191 50.47 30.20 25.51
N LEU A 192 49.59 30.49 26.47
CA LEU A 192 49.38 31.84 26.98
C LEU A 192 50.62 32.36 27.72
N ARG A 193 51.31 31.51 28.49
CA ARG A 193 52.57 31.81 29.15
C ARG A 193 53.67 32.14 28.13
N GLU A 194 53.86 31.31 27.10
CA GLU A 194 54.84 31.55 26.04
C GLU A 194 54.55 32.82 25.24
N THR A 195 53.28 33.11 24.97
CA THR A 195 52.86 34.29 24.19
C THR A 195 52.98 35.59 25.00
N LEU A 196 52.69 35.55 26.30
CA LEU A 196 52.64 36.76 27.15
C LEU A 196 53.93 37.04 27.92
N LEU A 197 54.74 36.02 28.25
CA LEU A 197 56.01 36.20 28.97
C LEU A 197 57.24 36.15 28.05
N GLY A 198 57.07 35.71 26.79
CA GLY A 198 58.20 35.34 25.94
C GLY A 198 59.01 34.20 26.55
N ALA A 199 59.87 33.54 25.78
CA ALA A 199 60.73 32.48 26.31
C ALA A 199 61.65 33.04 27.42
N ALA A 200 61.26 32.91 28.68
CA ALA A 200 62.08 33.33 29.80
C ALA A 200 63.07 32.20 30.17
N PRO A 201 64.34 32.56 30.44
CA PRO A 201 65.43 31.61 30.56
C PRO A 201 65.26 30.68 31.77
N VAL A 202 65.69 29.43 31.56
CA VAL A 202 65.94 28.45 32.61
C VAL A 202 67.11 28.95 33.47
N SER A 203 66.93 28.93 34.80
CA SER A 203 67.88 28.41 35.82
C SER A 203 67.40 28.89 37.20
N ALA A 204 66.96 27.97 38.08
CA ALA A 204 67.77 27.30 39.11
C ALA A 204 68.05 28.25 40.30
N SER A 205 67.95 27.90 41.59
CA SER A 205 67.80 26.65 42.32
C SER A 205 67.59 27.01 43.81
N THR A 206 66.73 26.27 44.51
CA THR A 206 66.81 25.73 45.89
C THR A 206 67.99 26.21 46.77
N PRO A 207 67.86 26.51 48.10
CA PRO A 207 67.49 25.44 49.04
C PRO A 207 66.79 25.76 50.40
N ALA A 208 66.31 24.66 50.99
CA ALA A 208 66.31 24.26 52.40
C ALA A 208 65.56 25.08 53.48
N GLY A 209 64.56 24.41 54.07
CA GLY A 209 64.67 23.95 55.47
C GLY A 209 64.15 24.87 56.58
N GLY A 210 63.22 24.33 57.38
CA GLY A 210 63.26 24.49 58.84
C GLY A 210 62.08 25.20 59.49
N ALA A 211 61.30 24.40 60.24
CA ALA A 211 60.36 24.71 61.32
C ALA A 211 59.03 25.40 60.97
#